data_AF-A0A960SLY6-F1
#
_entry.id   AF-A0A960SLY6-F1
#
_cell.length_a   1.000
_cell.length_b   1.000
_cell.length_c   1.000
_cell.angle_alpha   90.00
_cell.angle_beta   90.00
_cell.angle_gamma   90.00
#
_symmetry.space_group_name_H-M   'P 1'
#
loop_
_entity.id
_entity.type
_entity.pdbx_description
1 polymer ?
#
loop_
_entity_poly.entity_id
_entity_poly.type
_entity_poly.pdbx_seq_one_letter_code
_entity_poly.pdbx_strand_id
1 'polypeptide(L)'
;MPRGTVKELRVFTYHFGYQRMAGIDHRVGSDGPWEVKRVLGTVPVEEDGSALFRVPAKTPLSVQPLDADGRALALMRSWMTAQPGEVLSCAGCHENHGTTGDAKNAQALQQPPRELKEWHGPVRGFSFAREVQPVLDRHCVGCHNGEAREDGRRIPDLRGDQGRFLAYQHGDPTLREVEAASKAELLGSYAGVFEPSYITLRKLVRVGGLESDLHPLPPGEFHANTSELVQMLRKGHHHVRLDAEAWDRLITWIDLNAPCQGTWAEVSRIPIKNQPDRRLELRSLYGGVVEKCEAVPEIAAAPVTPVMPEPEVRREAATPACPGWPFGPAEAVARQTAGGLVDRTLDLGGGITLELKHVPAGRFVMGDPNGDADELPLRVVEVPESFWLTKTEVTNEQFRQFDPGHDSRFEHRSSWIFDEAYLGWPLNQPRQPVVRVSWQEAMGFCEWLSARTGLRVTLPTERSTVGIRLSGRHRDRHLHWCFGHPGRAQRPNA
;
A
#
# COMPACT_ATOMS: atom_id res chain seq x y z
N MET A 1 0.29 13.73 -12.16
CA MET A 1 -0.26 14.23 -10.87
C MET A 1 -0.32 15.74 -10.91
N PRO A 2 -1.34 16.39 -10.32
CA PRO A 2 -1.40 17.85 -10.26
C PRO A 2 -0.22 18.46 -9.49
N ARG A 3 0.13 19.71 -9.84
CA ARG A 3 1.08 20.51 -9.05
C ARG A 3 0.54 20.72 -7.64
N GLY A 4 1.46 20.82 -6.67
CA GLY A 4 1.12 20.92 -5.25
C GLY A 4 0.64 19.62 -4.59
N THR A 5 0.50 18.49 -5.30
CA THR A 5 0.20 17.20 -4.65
C THR A 5 1.40 16.67 -3.87
N VAL A 6 2.62 16.79 -4.42
CA VAL A 6 3.86 16.42 -3.74
C VAL A 6 4.26 17.54 -2.79
N LYS A 7 4.53 17.21 -1.53
CA LYS A 7 4.93 18.17 -0.48
C LYS A 7 6.40 18.08 -0.11
N GLU A 8 6.94 16.87 -0.10
CA GLU A 8 8.34 16.60 0.20
C GLU A 8 8.87 15.48 -0.72
N LEU A 9 10.19 15.38 -0.82
CA LEU A 9 10.89 14.23 -1.35
C LEU A 9 11.58 13.51 -0.20
N ARG A 10 11.33 12.20 -0.02
CA ARG A 10 12.20 11.34 0.80
C ARG A 10 13.37 10.88 -0.03
N VAL A 11 14.58 11.06 0.49
CA VAL A 11 15.82 10.58 -0.13
C VAL A 11 16.38 9.46 0.72
N PHE A 12 16.70 8.33 0.09
CA PHE A 12 17.32 7.19 0.77
C PHE A 12 18.42 6.57 -0.08
N THR A 13 19.34 5.86 0.58
CA THR A 13 20.45 5.13 -0.04
C THR A 13 20.32 3.64 0.22
N TYR A 14 21.03 2.85 -0.59
CA TYR A 14 21.12 1.41 -0.47
C TYR A 14 22.43 1.00 0.19
N HIS A 15 22.33 0.04 1.12
CA HIS A 15 23.47 -0.74 1.55
C HIS A 15 23.47 -2.05 0.77
N PHE A 16 24.22 -2.10 -0.33
CA PHE A 16 24.32 -3.28 -1.18
C PHE A 16 24.97 -4.47 -0.46
N GLY A 17 24.46 -5.67 -0.68
CA GLY A 17 24.96 -6.88 -0.01
C GLY A 17 26.43 -7.21 -0.29
N TYR A 18 26.99 -7.99 0.63
CA TYR A 18 28.35 -8.49 0.53
C TYR A 18 28.45 -9.63 -0.48
N GLN A 19 29.68 -9.95 -0.89
CA GLN A 19 29.92 -11.08 -1.78
C GLN A 19 29.40 -12.36 -1.14
N ARG A 20 28.71 -13.18 -1.94
CA ARG A 20 28.06 -14.44 -1.54
C ARG A 20 26.95 -14.28 -0.49
N MET A 21 26.35 -13.09 -0.41
CA MET A 21 25.33 -12.78 0.61
C MET A 21 24.02 -12.27 0.03
N ALA A 22 24.04 -11.31 -0.91
CA ALA A 22 22.81 -10.85 -1.57
C ALA A 22 22.20 -11.93 -2.47
N GLY A 23 20.89 -11.88 -2.69
CA GLY A 23 20.18 -12.80 -3.57
C GLY A 23 18.68 -12.87 -3.30
N ILE A 24 18.01 -13.76 -4.05
CA ILE A 24 16.55 -13.88 -4.16
C ILE A 24 15.88 -14.53 -2.93
N ASP A 25 16.69 -14.95 -1.95
CA ASP A 25 16.24 -15.83 -0.86
C ASP A 25 15.63 -15.09 0.34
N HIS A 26 14.82 -14.04 0.12
CA HIS A 26 14.07 -13.37 1.18
C HIS A 26 14.94 -12.89 2.36
N ARG A 27 16.01 -12.16 2.07
CA ARG A 27 17.07 -11.90 3.05
C ARG A 27 16.79 -10.70 3.94
N VAL A 28 16.53 -9.55 3.33
CA VAL A 28 16.29 -8.28 4.04
C VAL A 28 14.86 -8.20 4.57
N GLY A 29 13.90 -8.77 3.84
CA GLY A 29 12.51 -8.91 4.25
C GLY A 29 11.86 -10.12 3.58
N SER A 30 10.85 -10.69 4.25
CA SER A 30 10.00 -11.74 3.66
C SER A 30 9.34 -11.19 2.40
N ASP A 31 9.55 -11.83 1.26
CA ASP A 31 9.22 -11.33 -0.09
C ASP A 31 9.64 -9.87 -0.37
N GLY A 32 10.90 -9.55 -0.05
CA GLY A 32 11.50 -8.25 -0.36
C GLY A 32 11.55 -7.30 0.84
N PRO A 33 12.36 -6.22 0.77
CA PRO A 33 13.16 -5.79 -0.38
C PRO A 33 14.42 -6.64 -0.60
N TRP A 34 15.12 -6.38 -1.72
CA TRP A 34 16.40 -7.01 -2.06
C TRP A 34 17.57 -6.53 -1.21
N GLU A 35 17.59 -5.23 -0.94
CA GLU A 35 18.72 -4.52 -0.39
C GLU A 35 18.30 -3.77 0.86
N VAL A 36 19.23 -3.64 1.79
CA VAL A 36 19.08 -2.81 2.98
C VAL A 36 18.95 -1.35 2.56
N LYS A 37 18.01 -0.62 3.14
CA LYS A 37 17.75 0.80 2.84
C LYS A 37 18.06 1.68 4.05
N ARG A 38 18.57 2.88 3.79
CA ARG A 38 18.93 3.88 4.80
C ARG A 38 18.35 5.23 4.41
N VAL A 39 17.45 5.78 5.23
CA VAL A 39 16.84 7.09 4.96
C VAL A 39 17.89 8.17 5.22
N LEU A 40 18.13 9.02 4.22
CA LEU A 40 19.04 10.15 4.33
C LEU A 40 18.32 11.39 4.88
N GLY A 41 17.05 11.57 4.51
CA GLY A 41 16.22 12.65 5.00
C GLY A 41 15.09 13.01 4.06
N THR A 42 14.43 14.14 4.35
CA THR A 42 13.42 14.76 3.48
C THR A 42 13.82 16.17 3.04
N VAL A 43 13.20 16.64 1.97
CA VAL A 43 13.33 18.02 1.48
C VAL A 43 11.97 18.49 0.94
N PRO A 44 11.54 19.74 1.19
CA PRO A 44 10.29 20.26 0.63
C PRO A 44 10.32 20.38 -0.90
N VAL A 45 9.14 20.26 -1.50
CA VAL A 45 8.87 20.54 -2.92
C VAL A 45 8.06 21.84 -3.00
N GLU A 46 8.47 22.73 -3.91
CA GLU A 46 7.78 24.00 -4.13
C GLU A 46 6.40 23.79 -4.78
N GLU A 47 5.51 24.80 -4.74
CA GLU A 47 4.13 24.64 -5.25
C GLU A 47 4.06 24.26 -6.73
N ASP A 48 5.04 24.70 -7.52
CA ASP A 48 5.16 24.37 -8.94
C ASP A 48 5.66 22.94 -9.22
N GLY A 49 6.05 22.20 -8.18
CA GLY A 49 6.58 20.83 -8.25
C GLY A 49 8.10 20.75 -8.34
N SER A 50 8.83 21.87 -8.29
CA SER A 50 10.29 21.90 -8.36
C SER A 50 10.96 21.68 -7.00
N ALA A 51 12.18 21.13 -7.00
CA ALA A 51 13.01 20.97 -5.80
C ALA A 51 14.50 21.10 -6.15
N LEU A 52 15.28 21.71 -5.25
CA LEU A 52 16.73 21.89 -5.38
C LEU A 52 17.40 21.65 -4.02
N PHE A 53 18.28 20.66 -3.93
CA PHE A 53 18.90 20.25 -2.68
C PHE A 53 20.24 19.56 -2.84
N ARG A 54 21.02 19.53 -1.76
CA ARG A 54 22.29 18.81 -1.70
C ARG A 54 22.08 17.35 -1.34
N VAL A 55 22.95 16.51 -1.89
CA VAL A 55 22.98 15.07 -1.65
C VAL A 55 24.42 14.61 -1.44
N PRO A 56 24.66 13.50 -0.71
CA PRO A 56 26.00 12.97 -0.57
C PRO A 56 26.54 12.50 -1.93
N ALA A 57 27.76 12.92 -2.25
CA ALA A 57 28.42 12.49 -3.47
C ALA A 57 28.78 11.00 -3.44
N LYS A 58 28.89 10.38 -4.61
CA LYS A 58 29.30 8.97 -4.81
C LYS A 58 28.49 7.97 -3.99
N THR A 59 27.24 8.33 -3.74
CA THR A 59 26.27 7.55 -2.96
C THR A 59 25.11 7.21 -3.88
N PRO A 60 24.63 5.95 -3.92
CA PRO A 60 23.43 5.61 -4.66
C PRO A 60 22.21 6.24 -3.97
N LEU A 61 21.42 7.00 -4.72
CA LEU A 61 20.28 7.75 -4.22
C LEU A 61 19.01 7.29 -4.92
N SER A 62 17.97 7.08 -4.14
CA SER A 62 16.60 6.90 -4.63
C SER A 62 15.67 7.90 -3.94
N VAL A 63 14.62 8.29 -4.65
CA VAL A 63 13.73 9.40 -4.28
C VAL A 63 12.29 8.92 -4.28
N GLN A 64 11.53 9.32 -3.27
CA GLN A 64 10.08 9.10 -3.18
C GLN A 64 9.37 10.46 -3.03
N PRO A 65 8.53 10.87 -4.00
CA PRO A 65 7.66 12.02 -3.79
C PRO A 65 6.59 11.68 -2.76
N LEU A 66 6.46 12.52 -1.73
CA LEU A 66 5.55 12.32 -0.61
C LEU A 66 4.32 13.23 -0.71
N ASP A 67 3.16 12.70 -0.33
CA ASP A 67 1.94 13.49 -0.12
C ASP A 67 2.01 14.33 1.18
N ALA A 68 0.92 15.03 1.51
CA ALA A 68 0.85 15.86 2.71
C ALA A 68 0.90 15.07 4.03
N ASP A 69 0.68 13.75 3.97
CA ASP A 69 0.74 12.85 5.12
C ASP A 69 2.07 12.06 5.14
N GLY A 70 3.06 12.42 4.31
CA GLY A 70 4.37 11.78 4.27
C GLY A 70 4.43 10.43 3.53
N ARG A 71 3.40 10.09 2.75
CA ARG A 71 3.29 8.79 2.05
C ARG A 71 3.82 8.87 0.63
N ALA A 72 4.58 7.86 0.21
CA ALA A 72 5.12 7.81 -1.15
C ALA A 72 4.00 7.68 -2.19
N LEU A 73 3.94 8.66 -3.08
CA LEU A 73 3.05 8.70 -4.24
C LEU A 73 3.61 7.87 -5.40
N ALA A 74 4.93 7.72 -5.47
CA ALA A 74 5.63 6.88 -6.43
C ALA A 74 6.92 6.34 -5.81
N LEU A 75 7.40 5.22 -6.32
CA LEU A 75 8.64 4.58 -5.86
C LEU A 75 9.67 4.62 -7.00
N MET A 76 10.79 5.30 -6.78
CA MET A 76 11.94 5.15 -7.67
C MET A 76 12.58 3.77 -7.43
N ARG A 77 12.42 2.87 -8.39
CA ARG A 77 12.96 1.49 -8.36
C ARG A 77 14.34 1.36 -9.02
N SER A 78 14.94 2.49 -9.34
CA SER A 78 16.33 2.63 -9.75
C SER A 78 17.08 3.48 -8.72
N TRP A 79 18.33 3.81 -9.01
CA TRP A 79 19.11 4.74 -8.22
C TRP A 79 19.96 5.62 -9.14
N MET A 80 20.30 6.80 -8.65
CA MET A 80 21.20 7.75 -9.30
C MET A 80 22.40 8.04 -8.38
N THR A 81 23.44 8.67 -8.92
CA THR A 81 24.61 9.12 -8.14
C THR A 81 25.05 10.48 -8.67
N ALA A 82 25.69 11.27 -7.82
CA ALA A 82 26.30 12.54 -8.19
C ALA A 82 27.78 12.56 -7.75
N GLN A 83 28.65 13.15 -8.56
CA GLN A 83 30.05 13.40 -8.22
C GLN A 83 30.20 14.64 -7.32
N PRO A 84 31.32 14.78 -6.59
CA PRO A 84 31.60 15.99 -5.82
C PRO A 84 31.54 17.24 -6.71
N GLY A 85 30.65 18.18 -6.39
CA GLY A 85 30.44 19.42 -7.14
C GLY A 85 29.56 19.29 -8.39
N GLU A 86 29.08 18.09 -8.72
CA GLU A 86 28.15 17.89 -9.83
C GLU A 86 26.75 18.42 -9.51
N VAL A 87 26.09 19.00 -10.52
CA VAL A 87 24.66 19.36 -10.48
C VAL A 87 23.91 18.40 -11.39
N LEU A 88 23.14 17.50 -10.79
CA LEU A 88 22.26 16.57 -11.50
C LEU A 88 20.86 17.19 -11.63
N SER A 89 20.30 17.17 -12.83
CA SER A 89 18.97 17.72 -13.11
C SER A 89 18.13 16.70 -13.88
N CYS A 90 16.84 16.61 -13.54
CA CYS A 90 15.84 15.84 -14.29
C CYS A 90 14.63 16.73 -14.61
N ALA A 91 13.97 16.47 -15.74
CA ALA A 91 12.77 17.22 -16.15
C ALA A 91 11.53 16.82 -15.32
N GLY A 92 11.51 15.59 -14.80
CA GLY A 92 10.42 15.04 -14.00
C GLY A 92 10.74 13.63 -13.50
N CYS A 93 9.88 13.10 -12.63
CA CYS A 93 10.01 11.75 -12.08
C CYS A 93 9.72 10.70 -13.15
N HIS A 94 10.77 10.04 -13.67
CA HIS A 94 10.69 9.01 -14.72
C HIS A 94 10.23 9.54 -16.10
N GLU A 95 10.52 10.80 -16.37
CA GLU A 95 10.30 11.43 -17.68
C GLU A 95 11.30 10.92 -18.73
N ASN A 96 10.97 11.01 -20.02
CA ASN A 96 11.87 10.56 -21.09
C ASN A 96 13.20 11.32 -21.07
N HIS A 97 14.30 10.62 -21.33
CA HIS A 97 15.66 11.21 -21.30
C HIS A 97 15.88 12.36 -22.32
N GLY A 98 15.05 12.43 -23.37
CA GLY A 98 15.05 13.53 -24.35
C GLY A 98 14.19 14.72 -23.97
N THR A 99 13.44 14.64 -22.86
CA THR A 99 12.59 15.73 -22.39
C THR A 99 13.43 16.74 -21.63
N THR A 100 13.26 18.02 -21.98
CA THR A 100 13.85 19.14 -21.24
C THR A 100 12.76 19.81 -20.42
N GLY A 101 13.04 20.05 -19.14
CA GLY A 101 12.13 20.79 -18.27
C GLY A 101 12.22 22.29 -18.54
N ASP A 102 11.15 23.03 -18.24
CA ASP A 102 11.18 24.50 -18.28
C ASP A 102 11.88 25.06 -17.03
N ALA A 103 13.21 24.94 -17.00
CA ALA A 103 14.03 25.37 -15.88
C ALA A 103 13.91 26.87 -15.59
N LYS A 104 13.49 27.70 -16.56
CA LYS A 104 13.44 29.17 -16.38
C LYS A 104 12.41 29.62 -15.35
N ASN A 105 11.39 28.79 -15.10
CA ASN A 105 10.27 29.12 -14.21
C ASN A 105 10.24 28.29 -12.92
N ALA A 106 11.24 27.44 -12.68
CA ALA A 106 11.30 26.61 -11.48
C ALA A 106 11.58 27.46 -10.24
N GLN A 107 10.62 27.51 -9.31
CA GLN A 107 10.74 28.27 -8.06
C GLN A 107 11.95 27.85 -7.23
N ALA A 108 12.28 26.55 -7.23
CA ALA A 108 13.42 26.03 -6.48
C ALA A 108 14.78 26.61 -6.90
N LEU A 109 14.92 27.10 -8.15
CA LEU A 109 16.16 27.73 -8.63
C LEU A 109 16.32 29.19 -8.16
N GLN A 110 15.30 29.79 -7.55
CA GLN A 110 15.35 31.14 -6.99
C GLN A 110 15.97 31.17 -5.59
N GLN A 111 16.22 30.00 -5.00
CA GLN A 111 16.78 29.83 -3.67
C GLN A 111 18.07 28.98 -3.74
N PRO A 112 18.99 29.11 -2.77
CA PRO A 112 20.11 28.20 -2.68
C PRO A 112 19.64 26.75 -2.44
N PRO A 113 20.41 25.73 -2.86
CA PRO A 113 20.08 24.33 -2.59
C PRO A 113 19.86 24.09 -1.10
N ARG A 114 18.75 23.42 -0.76
CA ARG A 114 18.42 23.05 0.62
C ARG A 114 19.25 21.85 1.09
N GLU A 115 19.47 21.75 2.40
CA GLU A 115 20.01 20.54 3.04
C GLU A 115 18.88 19.56 3.35
N LEU A 116 19.22 18.27 3.43
CA LEU A 116 18.26 17.24 3.85
C LEU A 116 17.92 17.38 5.34
N LYS A 117 16.63 17.33 5.66
CA LYS A 117 16.16 17.21 7.04
C LYS A 117 16.32 15.77 7.51
N GLU A 118 17.03 15.56 8.61
CA GLU A 118 17.26 14.23 9.18
C GLU A 118 15.95 13.51 9.56
N TRP A 119 15.96 12.18 9.43
CA TRP A 119 14.82 11.32 9.75
C TRP A 119 15.06 10.58 11.07
N HIS A 120 14.45 11.10 12.15
CA HIS A 120 14.50 10.54 13.51
C HIS A 120 15.91 10.11 13.95
N GLY A 121 16.87 11.05 13.84
CA GLY A 121 18.26 10.88 14.25
C GLY A 121 19.22 10.48 13.11
N PRO A 122 20.41 9.98 13.45
CA PRO A 122 21.47 9.73 12.48
C PRO A 122 21.13 8.61 11.48
N VAL A 123 21.67 8.74 10.26
CA VAL A 123 21.45 7.81 9.14
C VAL A 123 21.92 6.41 9.48
N ARG A 124 21.01 5.45 9.38
CA ARG A 124 21.23 4.04 9.69
C ARG A 124 20.38 3.13 8.83
N GLY A 125 20.63 1.83 8.95
CA GLY A 125 19.80 0.77 8.42
C GLY A 125 18.38 0.78 8.96
N PHE A 126 17.37 0.89 8.08
CA PHE A 126 15.98 0.78 8.48
C PHE A 126 15.63 -0.66 8.86
N SER A 127 15.43 -0.91 10.16
CA SER A 127 15.14 -2.23 10.71
C SER A 127 13.75 -2.25 11.34
N PHE A 128 13.00 -3.32 11.13
CA PHE A 128 11.70 -3.48 11.77
C PHE A 128 11.83 -3.46 13.30
N ALA A 129 12.81 -4.18 13.85
CA ALA A 129 13.03 -4.27 15.29
C ALA A 129 13.37 -2.91 15.92
N ARG A 130 14.04 -2.01 15.19
CA ARG A 130 14.39 -0.67 15.69
C ARG A 130 13.33 0.39 15.41
N GLU A 131 12.72 0.35 14.23
CA GLU A 131 11.89 1.46 13.76
C GLU A 131 10.40 1.20 13.91
N VAL A 132 9.95 -0.07 13.90
CA VAL A 132 8.53 -0.44 13.88
C VAL A 132 8.09 -1.18 15.14
N GLN A 133 8.90 -2.12 15.64
CA GLN A 133 8.56 -2.86 16.86
C GLN A 133 8.29 -1.92 18.05
N PRO A 134 9.03 -0.82 18.28
CA PRO A 134 8.69 0.14 19.34
C PRO A 134 7.30 0.79 19.18
N VAL A 135 6.83 0.97 17.93
CA VAL A 135 5.47 1.46 17.66
C VAL A 135 4.45 0.41 18.08
N LEU A 136 4.69 -0.87 17.74
CA LEU A 136 3.83 -1.98 18.14
C LEU A 136 3.83 -2.16 19.66
N ASP A 137 4.99 -2.12 20.30
CA ASP A 137 5.15 -2.27 21.75
C ASP A 137 4.34 -1.20 22.49
N ARG A 138 4.34 0.03 21.98
CA ARG A 138 3.60 1.14 22.57
C ARG A 138 2.09 1.06 22.31
N HIS A 139 1.68 0.82 21.07
CA HIS A 139 0.29 1.07 20.65
C HIS A 139 -0.53 -0.19 20.39
N CYS A 140 0.10 -1.36 20.28
CA CYS A 140 -0.55 -2.59 19.85
C CYS A 140 -0.43 -3.71 20.86
N VAL A 141 0.76 -3.91 21.44
CA VAL A 141 1.08 -5.05 22.33
C VAL A 141 0.19 -5.09 23.56
N GLY A 142 -0.31 -3.96 24.07
CA GLY A 142 -1.26 -3.95 25.19
C GLY A 142 -2.47 -4.85 24.97
N CYS A 143 -2.98 -4.90 23.73
CA CYS A 143 -4.04 -5.83 23.33
C CYS A 143 -3.47 -7.10 22.66
N HIS A 144 -2.39 -6.97 21.89
CA HIS A 144 -1.80 -8.02 21.06
C HIS A 144 -0.59 -8.68 21.74
N ASN A 145 -0.77 -9.19 22.96
CA ASN A 145 0.29 -9.78 23.78
C ASN A 145 0.33 -11.32 23.76
N GLY A 146 -0.50 -11.97 22.94
CA GLY A 146 -0.61 -13.43 22.85
C GLY A 146 -1.52 -14.08 23.90
N GLU A 147 -2.10 -13.29 24.81
CA GLU A 147 -3.11 -13.78 25.75
C GLU A 147 -4.46 -13.96 25.04
N ALA A 148 -5.27 -14.91 25.51
CA ALA A 148 -6.62 -15.08 24.99
C ALA A 148 -7.50 -13.92 25.47
N ARG A 149 -8.34 -13.39 24.58
CA ARG A 149 -9.39 -12.45 25.00
C ARG A 149 -10.41 -13.14 25.91
N GLU A 150 -11.13 -12.34 26.69
CA GLU A 150 -12.23 -12.81 27.54
C GLU A 150 -13.30 -13.60 26.76
N ASP A 151 -13.49 -13.31 25.47
CA ASP A 151 -14.41 -14.01 24.57
C ASP A 151 -13.83 -15.30 23.96
N GLY A 152 -12.64 -15.72 24.40
CA GLY A 152 -11.94 -16.91 23.93
C GLY A 152 -11.31 -16.78 22.54
N ARG A 153 -11.45 -15.64 21.85
CA ARG A 153 -10.80 -15.43 20.55
C ARG A 153 -9.30 -15.20 20.75
N ARG A 154 -8.49 -15.93 19.98
CA ARG A 154 -7.07 -15.64 19.85
C ARG A 154 -6.87 -14.52 18.83
N ILE A 155 -6.29 -13.43 19.29
CA ILE A 155 -5.81 -12.35 18.43
C ILE A 155 -4.29 -12.51 18.20
N PRO A 156 -3.73 -11.92 17.12
CA PRO A 156 -2.32 -12.08 16.82
C PRO A 156 -1.43 -11.53 17.94
N ASP A 157 -0.34 -12.23 18.26
CA ASP A 157 0.71 -11.78 19.17
C ASP A 157 1.72 -10.91 18.41
N LEU A 158 1.86 -9.65 18.82
CA LEU A 158 2.73 -8.66 18.19
C LEU A 158 3.96 -8.33 19.03
N ARG A 159 4.23 -9.06 20.12
CA ARG A 159 5.49 -8.93 20.86
C ARG A 159 6.68 -9.30 19.98
N GLY A 160 7.77 -8.56 20.13
CA GLY A 160 8.99 -8.79 19.35
C GLY A 160 9.66 -10.13 19.67
N ASP A 161 9.71 -10.50 20.96
CA ASP A 161 10.18 -11.81 21.41
C ASP A 161 9.02 -12.73 21.75
N GLN A 162 9.03 -13.91 21.14
CA GLN A 162 8.04 -14.97 21.34
C GLN A 162 8.70 -16.35 21.48
N GLY A 163 10.03 -16.41 21.68
CA GLY A 163 10.78 -17.67 21.77
C GLY A 163 10.80 -18.52 20.50
N ARG A 164 10.40 -17.96 19.36
CA ARG A 164 10.31 -18.63 18.06
C ARG A 164 10.50 -17.62 16.92
N PHE A 165 10.91 -18.13 15.76
CA PHE A 165 11.18 -17.35 14.56
C PHE A 165 10.52 -17.99 13.34
N LEU A 166 10.36 -17.21 12.30
CA LEU A 166 9.90 -17.66 11.00
C LEU A 166 11.07 -17.55 10.03
N ALA A 167 11.42 -18.64 9.34
CA ALA A 167 12.61 -18.68 8.53
C ALA A 167 12.38 -19.34 7.17
N TYR A 168 13.15 -18.88 6.17
CA TYR A 168 13.27 -19.54 4.87
C TYR A 168 14.55 -20.35 4.80
N GLN A 169 14.44 -21.58 4.31
CA GLN A 169 15.60 -22.40 3.96
C GLN A 169 16.21 -21.89 2.65
N HIS A 170 17.52 -22.08 2.47
CA HIS A 170 18.17 -21.74 1.20
C HIS A 170 17.55 -22.55 0.06
N GLY A 171 17.15 -21.88 -1.03
CA GLY A 171 16.53 -22.59 -2.15
C GLY A 171 15.03 -22.91 -1.95
N ASP A 172 14.42 -22.56 -0.81
CA ASP A 172 13.03 -22.90 -0.48
C ASP A 172 12.23 -21.65 -0.07
N PRO A 173 11.24 -21.23 -0.89
CA PRO A 173 10.39 -20.07 -0.60
C PRO A 173 9.29 -20.38 0.43
N THR A 174 9.31 -21.56 1.07
CA THR A 174 8.36 -21.92 2.11
C THR A 174 8.80 -21.34 3.46
N LEU A 175 7.96 -20.49 4.04
CA LEU A 175 8.19 -19.95 5.38
C LEU A 175 7.86 -21.01 6.43
N ARG A 176 8.80 -21.30 7.33
CA ARG A 176 8.64 -22.30 8.39
C ARG A 176 8.87 -21.68 9.77
N GLU A 177 8.17 -22.20 10.76
CA GLU A 177 8.45 -21.85 12.16
C GLU A 177 9.63 -22.66 12.69
N VAL A 178 10.48 -21.99 13.48
CA VAL A 178 11.69 -22.57 14.07
C VAL A 178 11.83 -22.05 15.50
N GLU A 179 12.02 -22.95 16.45
CA GLU A 179 12.33 -22.59 17.84
C GLU A 179 13.83 -22.35 18.01
N ALA A 180 14.19 -21.25 18.69
CA ALA A 180 15.58 -20.93 19.05
C ALA A 180 15.59 -19.95 20.22
N ALA A 181 16.66 -19.97 21.02
CA ALA A 181 16.80 -19.04 22.14
C ALA A 181 17.13 -17.61 21.66
N SER A 182 17.73 -17.48 20.48
CA SER A 182 17.96 -16.18 19.86
C SER A 182 18.05 -16.27 18.33
N LYS A 183 17.75 -15.15 17.66
CA LYS A 183 17.92 -15.01 16.20
C LYS A 183 19.36 -15.33 15.76
N ALA A 184 20.35 -14.98 16.59
CA ALA A 184 21.78 -15.16 16.30
C ALA A 184 22.18 -16.63 16.12
N GLU A 185 21.49 -17.57 16.79
CA GLU A 185 21.71 -19.02 16.64
C GLU A 185 21.32 -19.50 15.23
N LEU A 186 20.35 -18.84 14.60
CA LEU A 186 19.82 -19.20 13.28
C LEU A 186 20.58 -18.52 12.12
N LEU A 187 21.34 -17.45 12.40
CA LEU A 187 22.07 -16.71 11.36
C LEU A 187 23.16 -17.58 10.72
N GLY A 188 23.09 -17.72 9.39
CA GLY A 188 23.98 -18.54 8.58
C GLY A 188 23.44 -19.94 8.25
N SER A 189 22.43 -20.41 8.98
CA SER A 189 21.74 -21.68 8.71
C SER A 189 20.53 -21.51 7.80
N TYR A 190 19.95 -20.31 7.79
CA TYR A 190 18.77 -19.96 7.02
C TYR A 190 19.06 -18.78 6.09
N ALA A 191 18.24 -18.67 5.05
CA ALA A 191 18.37 -17.59 4.09
C ALA A 191 17.82 -16.27 4.63
N GLY A 192 16.70 -16.32 5.35
CA GLY A 192 16.10 -15.20 6.05
C GLY A 192 15.45 -15.69 7.34
N VAL A 193 15.60 -14.92 8.42
CA VAL A 193 15.04 -15.22 9.75
C VAL A 193 14.29 -13.99 10.25
N PHE A 194 13.04 -14.18 10.65
CA PHE A 194 12.10 -13.12 10.94
C PHE A 194 11.39 -13.31 12.27
N GLU A 195 11.18 -12.21 12.96
CA GLU A 195 10.34 -12.12 14.14
C GLU A 195 8.87 -12.41 13.77
N PRO A 196 8.09 -13.14 14.61
CA PRO A 196 6.69 -13.43 14.31
C PRO A 196 5.81 -12.17 14.18
N SER A 197 6.11 -11.11 14.94
CA SER A 197 5.43 -9.81 14.84
C SER A 197 5.62 -9.18 13.46
N TYR A 198 6.84 -9.23 12.90
CA TYR A 198 7.14 -8.76 11.55
C TYR A 198 6.30 -9.51 10.51
N ILE A 199 6.31 -10.85 10.53
CA ILE A 199 5.55 -11.65 9.55
C ILE A 199 4.04 -11.41 9.68
N THR A 200 3.56 -11.23 10.91
CA THR A 200 2.14 -10.95 11.17
C THR A 200 1.74 -9.59 10.59
N LEU A 201 2.52 -8.54 10.85
CA LEU A 201 2.23 -7.20 10.36
C LEU A 201 2.43 -7.10 8.84
N ARG A 202 3.46 -7.76 8.30
CA ARG A 202 3.80 -7.78 6.87
C ARG A 202 2.68 -8.34 5.99
N LYS A 203 1.81 -9.20 6.52
CA LYS A 203 0.63 -9.72 5.80
C LYS A 203 -0.44 -8.66 5.54
N LEU A 204 -0.44 -7.57 6.31
CA LEU A 204 -1.45 -6.51 6.24
C LEU A 204 -0.99 -5.31 5.40
N VAL A 205 0.22 -5.37 4.82
CA VAL A 205 0.77 -4.27 4.02
C VAL A 205 0.92 -4.69 2.56
N ARG A 206 0.58 -3.78 1.67
CA ARG A 206 0.70 -3.96 0.22
C ARG A 206 1.98 -3.29 -0.26
N VAL A 207 2.95 -4.13 -0.65
CA VAL A 207 4.27 -3.72 -1.14
C VAL A 207 4.65 -4.58 -2.35
N GLY A 208 5.66 -4.17 -3.12
CA GLY A 208 6.16 -4.97 -4.23
C GLY A 208 6.94 -6.19 -3.73
N GLY A 209 6.66 -7.36 -4.29
CA GLY A 209 7.48 -8.56 -4.08
C GLY A 209 8.89 -8.44 -4.70
N LEU A 210 9.74 -9.43 -4.46
CA LEU A 210 11.10 -9.47 -5.01
C LEU A 210 11.12 -9.34 -6.54
N GLU A 211 10.23 -10.04 -7.23
CA GLU A 211 10.13 -10.02 -8.69
C GLU A 211 8.85 -9.33 -9.18
N SER A 212 8.38 -8.32 -8.43
CA SER A 212 7.19 -7.55 -8.82
C SER A 212 7.29 -6.94 -10.22
N ASP A 213 6.12 -6.71 -10.84
CA ASP A 213 5.96 -6.13 -12.19
C ASP A 213 6.90 -4.94 -12.43
N LEU A 214 7.80 -5.06 -13.41
CA LEU A 214 8.82 -4.05 -13.73
C LEU A 214 8.28 -2.87 -14.55
N HIS A 215 7.05 -2.93 -15.06
CA HIS A 215 6.45 -1.80 -15.79
C HIS A 215 6.37 -0.55 -14.92
N PRO A 216 6.49 0.66 -15.50
CA PRO A 216 6.16 1.90 -14.80
C PRO A 216 4.73 1.79 -14.23
N LEU A 217 4.65 1.80 -12.90
CA LEU A 217 3.38 1.71 -12.19
C LEU A 217 2.77 3.09 -12.08
N PRO A 218 1.43 3.20 -12.19
CA PRO A 218 0.77 4.48 -12.01
C PRO A 218 1.09 5.03 -10.61
N PRO A 219 1.20 6.37 -10.46
CA PRO A 219 1.30 6.97 -9.14
C PRO A 219 0.16 6.49 -8.24
N GLY A 220 0.49 6.14 -7.01
CA GLY A 220 -0.46 5.62 -6.04
C GLY A 220 -0.54 4.10 -5.97
N GLU A 221 0.04 3.35 -6.92
CA GLU A 221 -0.06 1.88 -6.96
C GLU A 221 0.35 1.24 -5.63
N PHE A 222 1.51 1.62 -5.08
CA PHE A 222 2.00 1.15 -3.78
C PHE A 222 1.84 2.20 -2.66
N HIS A 223 0.90 3.11 -2.81
CA HIS A 223 0.62 4.10 -1.77
C HIS A 223 0.23 3.41 -0.47
N ALA A 224 0.75 3.86 0.67
CA ALA A 224 0.52 3.16 1.93
C ALA A 224 -0.97 2.98 2.30
N ASN A 225 -1.88 3.86 1.86
CA ASN A 225 -3.33 3.68 2.06
C ASN A 225 -3.94 2.45 1.33
N THR A 226 -3.21 1.84 0.40
CA THR A 226 -3.62 0.57 -0.24
C THR A 226 -3.40 -0.64 0.69
N SER A 227 -2.69 -0.45 1.81
CA SER A 227 -2.46 -1.48 2.83
C SER A 227 -3.65 -1.60 3.78
N GLU A 228 -4.10 -2.84 4.02
CA GLU A 228 -5.17 -3.15 5.00
C GLU A 228 -4.83 -2.60 6.39
N LEU A 229 -3.57 -2.67 6.81
CA LEU A 229 -3.09 -2.11 8.08
C LEU A 229 -3.42 -0.63 8.20
N VAL A 230 -3.10 0.16 7.18
CA VAL A 230 -3.31 1.61 7.18
C VAL A 230 -4.81 1.94 7.14
N GLN A 231 -5.58 1.22 6.33
CA GLN A 231 -7.03 1.39 6.27
C GLN A 231 -7.69 1.13 7.62
N MET A 232 -7.32 0.02 8.27
CA MET A 232 -7.83 -0.37 9.59
C MET A 232 -7.48 0.67 10.66
N LEU A 233 -6.23 1.12 10.72
CA LEU A 233 -5.79 2.12 11.72
C LEU A 233 -6.45 3.49 11.49
N ARG A 234 -6.62 3.92 10.24
CA ARG A 234 -7.25 5.20 9.91
C ARG A 234 -8.76 5.21 10.19
N LYS A 235 -9.44 4.08 9.96
CA LYS A 235 -10.87 3.93 10.28
C LYS A 235 -11.15 3.99 11.77
N GLY A 236 -10.15 3.65 12.59
CA GLY A 236 -10.27 3.54 14.03
C GLY A 236 -10.24 2.08 14.44
N HIS A 237 -9.04 1.59 14.79
CA HIS A 237 -8.87 0.23 15.30
C HIS A 237 -8.98 0.24 16.83
N HIS A 238 -10.19 0.02 17.35
CA HIS A 238 -10.45 -0.04 18.80
C HIS A 238 -9.87 1.16 19.57
N HIS A 239 -10.09 2.37 19.04
CA HIS A 239 -9.63 3.64 19.62
C HIS A 239 -8.10 3.79 19.78
N VAL A 240 -7.30 2.92 19.16
CA VAL A 240 -5.84 3.11 19.09
C VAL A 240 -5.54 4.43 18.37
N ARG A 241 -4.75 5.28 19.01
CA ARG A 241 -4.25 6.54 18.45
C ARG A 241 -2.74 6.50 18.35
N LEU A 242 -2.24 6.54 17.13
CA LEU A 242 -0.82 6.71 16.87
C LEU A 242 -0.48 8.20 16.87
N ASP A 243 0.68 8.53 17.44
CA ASP A 243 1.26 9.87 17.29
C ASP A 243 1.89 10.04 15.89
N ALA A 244 2.36 11.25 15.61
CA ALA A 244 2.91 11.59 14.30
C ALA A 244 4.17 10.78 13.94
N GLU A 245 5.02 10.50 14.92
CA GLU A 245 6.24 9.72 14.71
C GLU A 245 5.92 8.24 14.46
N ALA A 246 5.00 7.66 15.23
CA ALA A 246 4.50 6.31 15.02
C ALA A 246 3.91 6.12 13.62
N TRP A 247 3.11 7.10 13.14
CA TRP A 247 2.62 7.10 11.77
C TRP A 247 3.76 7.17 10.75
N ASP A 248 4.68 8.12 10.88
CA ASP A 248 5.78 8.29 9.93
C ASP A 248 6.69 7.05 9.85
N ARG A 249 6.94 6.37 10.99
CA ARG A 249 7.69 5.11 11.04
C ARG A 249 6.99 3.98 10.29
N LEU A 250 5.69 3.78 10.52
CA LEU A 250 4.91 2.75 9.82
C LEU A 250 4.80 3.02 8.32
N ILE A 251 4.53 4.27 7.94
CA ILE A 251 4.43 4.68 6.54
C ILE A 251 5.79 4.53 5.84
N THR A 252 6.87 5.01 6.45
CA THR A 252 8.22 4.87 5.89
C THR A 252 8.60 3.40 5.76
N TRP A 253 8.25 2.55 6.73
CA TRP A 253 8.49 1.10 6.62
C TRP A 253 7.79 0.51 5.39
N ILE A 254 6.51 0.83 5.18
CA ILE A 254 5.73 0.38 4.01
C ILE A 254 6.36 0.89 2.71
N ASP A 255 6.63 2.20 2.63
CA ASP A 255 7.19 2.86 1.44
C ASP A 255 8.60 2.34 1.09
N LEU A 256 9.37 1.90 2.08
CA LEU A 256 10.66 1.24 1.89
C LEU A 256 10.53 -0.23 1.49
N ASN A 257 9.33 -0.70 1.15
CA ASN A 257 9.00 -2.07 0.79
C ASN A 257 9.09 -3.06 1.96
N ALA A 258 8.82 -2.56 3.16
CA ALA A 258 8.72 -3.30 4.42
C ALA A 258 9.95 -4.18 4.75
N PRO A 259 11.17 -3.60 4.87
CA PRO A 259 12.33 -4.36 5.33
C PRO A 259 12.15 -4.87 6.75
N CYS A 260 12.72 -6.05 7.05
CA CYS A 260 12.88 -6.53 8.42
C CYS A 260 14.25 -6.14 8.99
N GLN A 261 15.29 -6.33 8.20
CA GLN A 261 16.69 -6.16 8.62
C GLN A 261 17.22 -4.80 8.17
N GLY A 262 17.95 -4.11 9.05
CA GLY A 262 18.60 -2.85 8.73
C GLY A 262 20.09 -3.00 8.40
N THR A 263 20.71 -4.16 8.59
CA THR A 263 22.11 -4.37 8.19
C THR A 263 22.29 -5.77 7.61
N TRP A 264 23.42 -6.01 6.93
CA TRP A 264 23.69 -7.37 6.45
C TRP A 264 24.09 -8.30 7.59
N ALA A 265 24.75 -7.80 8.65
CA ALA A 265 25.00 -8.61 9.83
C ALA A 265 23.72 -9.10 10.53
N GLU A 266 22.61 -8.35 10.41
CA GLU A 266 21.28 -8.77 10.90
C GLU A 266 20.60 -9.82 10.01
N VAL A 267 20.92 -9.82 8.70
CA VAL A 267 20.39 -10.79 7.72
C VAL A 267 20.97 -12.18 7.95
N SER A 268 22.31 -12.28 8.02
CA SER A 268 23.04 -13.55 8.17
C SER A 268 24.50 -13.28 8.55
N ARG A 269 25.25 -14.33 8.89
CA ARG A 269 26.69 -14.21 9.11
C ARG A 269 27.37 -13.82 7.80
N ILE A 270 28.12 -12.72 7.81
CA ILE A 270 28.84 -12.25 6.62
C ILE A 270 29.85 -13.33 6.18
N PRO A 271 29.71 -13.93 4.99
CA PRO A 271 30.40 -15.20 4.68
C PRO A 271 31.92 -15.10 4.57
N ILE A 272 32.43 -13.98 4.07
CA ILE A 272 33.88 -13.74 3.93
C ILE A 272 34.32 -12.78 5.03
N LYS A 273 35.34 -13.22 5.78
CA LYS A 273 35.94 -12.48 6.89
C LYS A 273 36.39 -11.08 6.47
N ASN A 274 36.17 -10.10 7.33
CA ASN A 274 36.59 -8.69 7.17
C ASN A 274 36.03 -7.97 5.92
N GLN A 275 34.97 -8.48 5.27
CA GLN A 275 34.36 -7.79 4.13
C GLN A 275 33.89 -6.36 4.43
N PRO A 276 33.23 -6.07 5.58
CA PRO A 276 32.85 -4.70 5.94
C PRO A 276 34.05 -3.76 6.00
N ASP A 277 35.12 -4.17 6.68
CA ASP A 277 36.34 -3.37 6.83
C ASP A 277 37.04 -3.16 5.49
N ARG A 278 37.14 -4.22 4.67
CA ARG A 278 37.74 -4.13 3.33
C ARG A 278 36.93 -3.21 2.41
N ARG A 279 35.59 -3.25 2.48
CA ARG A 279 34.72 -2.32 1.74
C ARG A 279 34.93 -0.89 2.20
N LEU A 280 35.00 -0.65 3.51
CA LEU A 280 35.26 0.67 4.08
C LEU A 280 36.61 1.23 3.63
N GLU A 281 37.66 0.42 3.71
CA GLU A 281 39.01 0.77 3.26
C GLU A 281 39.02 1.18 1.78
N LEU A 282 38.46 0.35 0.90
CA LEU A 282 38.41 0.60 -0.53
C LEU A 282 37.56 1.83 -0.90
N ARG A 283 36.40 2.00 -0.25
CA ARG A 283 35.54 3.19 -0.46
C ARG A 283 36.23 4.47 0.02
N SER A 284 36.97 4.39 1.12
CA SER A 284 37.75 5.53 1.61
C SER A 284 38.88 5.87 0.65
N LEU A 285 39.65 4.88 0.20
CA LEU A 285 40.81 5.06 -0.67
C LEU A 285 40.44 5.56 -2.07
N TYR A 286 39.48 4.91 -2.73
CA TYR A 286 39.14 5.21 -4.13
C TYR A 286 37.91 6.11 -4.28
N GLY A 287 36.98 6.06 -3.32
CA GLY A 287 35.78 6.89 -3.30
C GLY A 287 35.98 8.22 -2.58
N GLY A 288 36.91 8.31 -1.62
CA GLY A 288 36.99 9.46 -0.70
C GLY A 288 35.78 9.55 0.23
N VAL A 289 35.04 8.45 0.41
CA VAL A 289 33.82 8.38 1.22
C VAL A 289 34.05 7.39 2.36
N VAL A 290 33.99 7.89 3.60
CA VAL A 290 34.06 7.06 4.80
C VAL A 290 32.63 6.72 5.22
N GLU A 291 32.18 5.51 4.88
CA GLU A 291 30.82 5.07 5.19
C GLU A 291 30.82 3.69 5.85
N LYS A 292 30.44 3.67 7.13
CA LYS A 292 30.28 2.43 7.91
C LYS A 292 28.84 1.93 7.78
N CYS A 293 28.51 1.24 6.69
CA CYS A 293 27.13 0.85 6.40
C CYS A 293 26.53 -0.18 7.38
N GLU A 294 27.37 -0.91 8.12
CA GLU A 294 26.95 -1.82 9.21
C GLU A 294 26.82 -1.12 10.56
N ALA A 295 27.23 0.15 10.67
CA ALA A 295 27.13 0.87 11.93
C ALA A 295 25.67 1.17 12.25
N VAL A 296 25.26 0.76 13.45
CA VAL A 296 23.99 1.14 14.05
C VAL A 296 24.31 2.14 15.15
N PRO A 297 24.10 3.45 14.92
CA PRO A 297 24.33 4.46 15.95
C PRO A 297 23.39 4.21 17.13
N GLU A 298 23.88 4.46 18.34
CA GLU A 298 23.00 4.49 19.51
C GLU A 298 21.98 5.61 19.36
N ILE A 299 20.72 5.27 19.57
CA ILE A 299 19.62 6.22 19.60
C ILE A 299 19.02 6.07 20.97
N ALA A 300 19.04 7.15 21.74
CA ALA A 300 18.39 7.19 23.04
C ALA A 300 16.90 6.89 22.84
N ALA A 301 16.48 5.68 23.20
CA ALA A 301 15.09 5.26 23.20
C ALA A 301 14.65 5.13 24.66
N ALA A 302 13.60 5.85 25.03
CA ALA A 302 12.97 5.65 26.33
C ALA A 302 12.37 4.22 26.38
N PRO A 303 12.33 3.58 27.56
CA PRO A 303 11.63 2.31 27.72
C PRO A 303 10.19 2.45 27.24
N VAL A 304 9.80 1.61 26.28
CA VAL A 304 8.45 1.64 25.72
C VAL A 304 7.52 0.89 26.64
N THR A 305 6.51 1.59 27.15
CA THR A 305 5.41 0.98 27.91
C THR A 305 4.18 0.86 27.00
N PRO A 306 3.54 -0.31 26.93
CA PRO A 306 2.27 -0.45 26.23
C PRO A 306 1.21 0.48 26.78
N VAL A 307 0.54 1.19 25.88
CA VAL A 307 -0.60 2.06 26.17
C VAL A 307 -1.86 1.30 25.79
N MET A 308 -2.72 1.04 26.77
CA MET A 308 -4.06 0.52 26.49
C MET A 308 -4.94 1.63 25.92
N PRO A 309 -5.62 1.41 24.78
CA PRO A 309 -6.54 2.40 24.24
C PRO A 309 -7.72 2.59 25.20
N GLU A 310 -8.30 3.79 25.18
CA GLU A 310 -9.53 4.06 25.93
C GLU A 310 -10.65 3.11 25.45
N PRO A 311 -11.43 2.52 26.37
CA PRO A 311 -12.54 1.66 26.00
C PRO A 311 -13.47 2.35 25.02
N GLU A 312 -13.82 1.65 23.95
CA GLU A 312 -14.78 2.13 22.98
C GLU A 312 -16.18 2.10 23.60
N VAL A 313 -16.70 3.27 23.98
CA VAL A 313 -18.10 3.42 24.36
C VAL A 313 -18.93 3.39 23.07
N ARG A 314 -19.34 2.19 22.68
CA ARG A 314 -20.21 1.99 21.53
C ARG A 314 -21.56 2.66 21.81
N ARG A 315 -21.78 3.83 21.20
CA ARG A 315 -23.09 4.45 21.22
C ARG A 315 -24.01 3.64 20.32
N GLU A 316 -25.06 3.06 20.88
CA GLU A 316 -26.15 2.50 20.08
C GLU A 316 -26.72 3.63 19.22
N ALA A 317 -26.45 3.58 17.91
CA ALA A 317 -27.00 4.52 16.97
C ALA A 317 -28.46 4.14 16.71
N ALA A 318 -29.39 5.02 17.09
CA ALA A 318 -30.80 4.81 16.82
C ALA A 318 -31.06 4.78 15.31
N THR A 319 -31.67 3.70 14.83
CA THR A 319 -32.11 3.60 13.43
C THR A 319 -33.27 4.59 13.21
N PRO A 320 -33.11 5.59 12.32
CA PRO A 320 -34.19 6.53 12.04
C PRO A 320 -35.38 5.81 11.38
N ALA A 321 -36.59 6.25 11.70
CA ALA A 321 -37.80 5.71 11.09
C ALA A 321 -37.83 6.01 9.58
N CYS A 322 -37.93 4.96 8.76
CA CYS A 322 -38.06 5.07 7.32
C CYS A 322 -39.23 4.16 6.88
N PRO A 323 -40.42 4.73 6.61
CA PRO A 323 -41.58 3.95 6.21
C PRO A 323 -41.29 3.04 5.03
N GLY A 324 -41.70 1.78 5.12
CA GLY A 324 -41.46 0.79 4.07
C GLY A 324 -40.02 0.32 3.94
N TRP A 325 -39.15 0.54 4.94
CA TRP A 325 -37.77 0.05 5.04
C TRP A 325 -37.49 -0.52 6.46
N PRO A 326 -36.70 -1.61 6.60
CA PRO A 326 -36.19 -2.47 5.53
C PRO A 326 -37.32 -3.29 4.90
N PHE A 327 -37.12 -3.72 3.65
CA PHE A 327 -38.04 -4.58 2.94
C PHE A 327 -37.35 -5.87 2.48
N GLY A 328 -38.11 -6.96 2.35
CA GLY A 328 -37.59 -8.24 1.91
C GLY A 328 -37.42 -8.35 0.39
N PRO A 329 -36.78 -9.43 -0.11
CA PRO A 329 -36.56 -9.64 -1.54
C PRO A 329 -37.83 -9.62 -2.40
N ALA A 330 -38.96 -10.14 -1.89
CA ALA A 330 -40.23 -10.14 -2.62
C ALA A 330 -40.77 -8.71 -2.86
N GLU A 331 -40.68 -7.85 -1.85
CA GLU A 331 -41.05 -6.44 -1.96
C GLU A 331 -40.07 -5.67 -2.87
N ALA A 332 -38.78 -6.03 -2.85
CA ALA A 332 -37.81 -5.46 -3.79
C ALA A 332 -38.18 -5.75 -5.25
N VAL A 333 -38.53 -7.00 -5.58
CA VAL A 333 -38.99 -7.41 -6.92
C VAL A 333 -40.30 -6.71 -7.28
N ALA A 334 -41.24 -6.60 -6.35
CA ALA A 334 -42.50 -5.89 -6.58
C ALA A 334 -42.26 -4.40 -6.93
N ARG A 335 -41.35 -3.73 -6.21
CA ARG A 335 -40.99 -2.33 -6.49
C ARG A 335 -40.27 -2.14 -7.82
N GLN A 336 -39.42 -3.09 -8.21
CA GLN A 336 -38.75 -3.07 -9.51
C GLN A 336 -39.75 -3.25 -10.67
N THR A 337 -40.78 -4.07 -10.49
CA THR A 337 -41.76 -4.35 -11.56
C THR A 337 -42.91 -3.34 -11.61
N ALA A 338 -43.23 -2.65 -10.51
CA ALA A 338 -44.37 -1.73 -10.41
C ALA A 338 -44.30 -0.50 -11.36
N GLY A 339 -43.10 -0.09 -11.77
CA GLY A 339 -42.91 1.11 -12.61
C GLY A 339 -43.02 0.88 -14.12
N GLY A 340 -43.21 -0.36 -14.58
CA GLY A 340 -43.21 -0.72 -16.01
C GLY A 340 -41.86 -0.54 -16.73
N LEU A 341 -40.87 0.07 -16.08
CA LEU A 341 -39.50 0.16 -16.53
C LEU A 341 -38.81 -1.17 -16.31
N VAL A 342 -38.11 -1.66 -17.33
CA VAL A 342 -37.41 -2.93 -17.32
C VAL A 342 -35.90 -2.74 -17.34
N ASP A 343 -35.20 -3.81 -17.01
CA ASP A 343 -33.76 -3.93 -17.22
C ASP A 343 -33.40 -3.63 -18.69
N ARG A 344 -32.21 -3.07 -18.90
CA ARG A 344 -31.72 -2.70 -20.23
C ARG A 344 -30.44 -3.44 -20.54
N THR A 345 -30.21 -3.69 -21.82
CA THR A 345 -28.94 -4.18 -22.31
C THR A 345 -28.43 -3.19 -23.34
N LEU A 346 -27.22 -2.66 -23.11
CA LEU A 346 -26.54 -1.80 -24.06
C LEU A 346 -25.59 -2.63 -24.92
N ASP A 347 -25.64 -2.44 -26.24
CA ASP A 347 -24.68 -3.04 -27.17
C ASP A 347 -23.43 -2.15 -27.25
N LEU A 348 -22.28 -2.71 -26.85
CA LEU A 348 -20.98 -2.05 -26.92
C LEU A 348 -20.22 -2.40 -28.21
N GLY A 349 -20.84 -3.13 -29.14
CA GLY A 349 -20.25 -3.59 -30.39
C GLY A 349 -19.45 -4.89 -30.24
N GLY A 350 -19.19 -5.55 -31.37
CA GLY A 350 -18.41 -6.80 -31.39
C GLY A 350 -19.07 -7.96 -30.63
N GLY A 351 -20.39 -7.89 -30.39
CA GLY A 351 -21.13 -8.88 -29.58
C GLY A 351 -20.98 -8.70 -28.06
N ILE A 352 -20.30 -7.65 -27.61
CA ILE A 352 -20.13 -7.34 -26.18
C ILE A 352 -21.28 -6.46 -25.72
N THR A 353 -21.89 -6.80 -24.59
CA THR A 353 -23.04 -6.09 -24.03
C THR A 353 -22.81 -5.67 -22.59
N LEU A 354 -23.55 -4.65 -22.16
CA LEU A 354 -23.58 -4.17 -20.78
C LEU A 354 -25.01 -4.26 -20.25
N GLU A 355 -25.24 -5.18 -19.32
CA GLU A 355 -26.52 -5.35 -18.64
C GLU A 355 -26.70 -4.29 -17.55
N LEU A 356 -27.85 -3.63 -17.57
CA LEU A 356 -28.25 -2.62 -16.61
C LEU A 356 -29.51 -3.06 -15.87
N LYS A 357 -29.47 -2.99 -14.53
CA LYS A 357 -30.60 -3.22 -13.65
C LYS A 357 -31.33 -1.93 -13.33
N HIS A 358 -32.66 -1.96 -13.43
CA HIS A 358 -33.49 -0.84 -12.99
C HIS A 358 -33.53 -0.78 -11.46
N VAL A 359 -33.30 0.44 -10.94
CA VAL A 359 -33.38 0.76 -9.52
C VAL A 359 -34.47 1.81 -9.34
N PRO A 360 -35.60 1.47 -8.66
CA PRO A 360 -36.70 2.39 -8.49
C PRO A 360 -36.34 3.54 -7.53
N ALA A 361 -37.02 4.67 -7.68
CA ALA A 361 -37.00 5.76 -6.71
C ALA A 361 -37.48 5.25 -5.34
N GLY A 362 -36.97 5.83 -4.26
CA GLY A 362 -37.36 5.42 -2.92
C GLY A 362 -36.51 6.00 -1.80
N ARG A 363 -36.78 5.54 -0.58
CA ARG A 363 -36.07 5.93 0.63
C ARG A 363 -35.54 4.70 1.35
N PHE A 364 -34.35 4.82 1.91
CA PHE A 364 -33.73 3.78 2.73
C PHE A 364 -32.90 4.40 3.84
N VAL A 365 -32.55 3.60 4.83
CA VAL A 365 -31.62 4.02 5.89
C VAL A 365 -30.20 3.62 5.49
N MET A 366 -29.34 4.62 5.35
CA MET A 366 -27.91 4.47 5.04
C MET A 366 -27.10 4.49 6.34
N GLY A 367 -26.11 3.60 6.44
CA GLY A 367 -25.28 3.35 7.62
C GLY A 367 -25.53 1.97 8.23
N ASP A 368 -24.65 1.53 9.12
CA ASP A 368 -24.80 0.31 9.91
C ASP A 368 -24.81 0.69 11.40
N PRO A 369 -25.87 0.35 12.16
CA PRO A 369 -25.90 0.66 13.61
C PRO A 369 -24.82 -0.08 14.39
N ASN A 370 -24.20 -1.08 13.76
CA ASN A 370 -23.07 -1.83 14.27
C ASN A 370 -21.76 -1.58 13.52
N GLY A 371 -21.74 -0.63 12.58
CA GLY A 371 -20.60 -0.29 11.73
C GLY A 371 -19.54 0.54 12.43
N ASP A 372 -18.51 0.89 11.64
CA ASP A 372 -17.43 1.79 12.06
C ASP A 372 -17.93 3.25 12.15
N ALA A 373 -17.13 4.15 12.73
CA ALA A 373 -17.54 5.54 12.96
C ALA A 373 -17.90 6.31 11.67
N ASP A 374 -17.32 5.95 10.52
CA ASP A 374 -17.62 6.51 9.21
C ASP A 374 -18.94 6.00 8.61
N GLU A 375 -19.55 4.97 9.22
CA GLU A 375 -20.87 4.45 8.85
C GLU A 375 -22.01 5.06 9.70
N LEU A 376 -21.67 6.02 10.57
CA LEU A 376 -22.57 6.74 11.47
C LEU A 376 -22.59 8.27 11.19
N PRO A 377 -23.66 8.98 11.59
CA PRO A 377 -24.93 8.46 12.07
C PRO A 377 -25.77 7.85 10.95
N LEU A 378 -26.67 6.94 11.32
CA LEU A 378 -27.66 6.43 10.38
C LEU A 378 -28.54 7.57 9.90
N ARG A 379 -28.77 7.62 8.59
CA ARG A 379 -29.56 8.68 7.96
C ARG A 379 -30.51 8.12 6.94
N VAL A 380 -31.71 8.68 6.88
CA VAL A 380 -32.63 8.41 5.78
C VAL A 380 -32.09 9.10 4.53
N VAL A 381 -31.87 8.32 3.48
CA VAL A 381 -31.46 8.80 2.17
C VAL A 381 -32.64 8.65 1.22
N GLU A 382 -32.86 9.68 0.43
CA GLU A 382 -33.88 9.72 -0.60
C GLU A 382 -33.22 9.66 -1.98
N VAL A 383 -33.75 8.77 -2.81
CA VAL A 383 -33.44 8.60 -4.22
C VAL A 383 -34.69 9.05 -4.98
N PRO A 384 -34.75 10.31 -5.44
CA PRO A 384 -35.99 10.91 -5.94
C PRO A 384 -36.41 10.36 -7.30
N GLU A 385 -35.45 9.87 -8.10
CA GLU A 385 -35.68 9.38 -9.46
C GLU A 385 -35.15 7.97 -9.61
N SER A 386 -35.85 7.14 -10.39
CA SER A 386 -35.34 5.82 -10.74
C SER A 386 -34.20 5.93 -11.74
N PHE A 387 -33.23 5.03 -11.66
CA PHE A 387 -32.09 5.00 -12.56
C PHE A 387 -31.74 3.55 -12.95
N TRP A 388 -30.81 3.41 -13.88
CA TRP A 388 -30.23 2.12 -14.24
C TRP A 388 -28.79 2.06 -13.73
N LEU A 389 -28.41 0.92 -13.14
CA LEU A 389 -27.03 0.64 -12.72
C LEU A 389 -26.51 -0.60 -13.43
N THR A 390 -25.21 -0.66 -13.69
CA THR A 390 -24.58 -1.88 -14.21
C THR A 390 -24.84 -3.04 -13.24
N LYS A 391 -25.25 -4.19 -13.81
CA LYS A 391 -25.55 -5.41 -13.03
C LYS A 391 -24.32 -5.93 -12.27
N THR A 392 -23.16 -5.77 -12.86
CA THR A 392 -21.83 -6.10 -12.31
C THR A 392 -20.90 -4.90 -12.47
N GLU A 393 -19.72 -4.97 -11.88
CA GLU A 393 -18.60 -4.11 -12.26
C GLU A 393 -18.34 -4.22 -13.77
N VAL A 394 -17.90 -3.11 -14.38
CA VAL A 394 -17.51 -3.08 -15.80
C VAL A 394 -16.34 -4.03 -16.00
N THR A 395 -16.40 -4.88 -17.02
CA THR A 395 -15.35 -5.87 -17.30
C THR A 395 -14.24 -5.31 -18.19
N ASN A 396 -13.09 -5.99 -18.24
CA ASN A 396 -11.99 -5.62 -19.13
C ASN A 396 -12.41 -5.58 -20.60
N GLU A 397 -13.21 -6.54 -21.09
CA GLU A 397 -13.65 -6.55 -22.50
C GLU A 397 -14.63 -5.41 -22.82
N GLN A 398 -15.47 -5.02 -21.86
CA GLN A 398 -16.37 -3.88 -21.99
C GLN A 398 -15.58 -2.56 -22.02
N PHE A 399 -14.63 -2.40 -21.10
CA PHE A 399 -13.79 -1.19 -21.05
C PHE A 399 -12.90 -1.07 -22.29
N ARG A 400 -12.40 -2.19 -22.84
CA ARG A 400 -11.61 -2.18 -24.07
C ARG A 400 -12.37 -1.79 -25.34
N GLN A 401 -13.70 -1.68 -25.29
CA GLN A 401 -14.47 -1.04 -26.37
C GLN A 401 -14.25 0.47 -26.43
N PHE A 402 -13.89 1.09 -25.29
CA PHE A 402 -13.51 2.49 -25.18
C PHE A 402 -12.00 2.68 -25.34
N ASP A 403 -11.20 1.90 -24.60
CA ASP A 403 -9.74 1.93 -24.67
C ASP A 403 -9.18 0.53 -24.98
N PRO A 404 -8.95 0.20 -26.27
CA PRO A 404 -8.42 -1.09 -26.68
C PRO A 404 -7.06 -1.43 -26.08
N GLY A 405 -6.29 -0.43 -25.64
CA GLY A 405 -4.97 -0.59 -25.03
C GLY A 405 -4.98 -0.88 -23.53
N HIS A 406 -6.15 -0.82 -22.88
CA HIS A 406 -6.24 -1.00 -21.43
C HIS A 406 -5.76 -2.39 -20.96
N ASP A 407 -4.89 -2.37 -19.95
CA ASP A 407 -4.34 -3.56 -19.31
C ASP A 407 -4.41 -3.43 -17.78
N SER A 408 -5.30 -4.21 -17.17
CA SER A 408 -5.45 -4.36 -15.72
C SER A 408 -4.30 -5.15 -15.07
N ARG A 409 -3.45 -5.80 -15.88
CA ARG A 409 -2.25 -6.57 -15.54
C ARG A 409 -2.50 -7.68 -14.51
N PHE A 410 -1.56 -7.86 -13.57
CA PHE A 410 -1.57 -8.87 -12.53
C PHE A 410 -1.44 -8.23 -11.14
N GLU A 411 -2.01 -8.89 -10.13
CA GLU A 411 -1.61 -8.68 -8.73
C GLU A 411 -0.51 -9.69 -8.39
N HIS A 412 0.67 -9.20 -8.02
CA HIS A 412 1.83 -10.05 -7.71
C HIS A 412 1.54 -10.96 -6.51
N ARG A 413 1.96 -12.24 -6.60
CA ARG A 413 1.63 -13.27 -5.60
C ARG A 413 2.84 -13.79 -4.83
N SER A 414 4.03 -13.75 -5.41
CA SER A 414 5.21 -14.40 -4.84
C SER A 414 6.52 -13.80 -5.33
N SER A 415 7.58 -14.16 -4.62
CA SER A 415 8.97 -13.75 -4.85
C SER A 415 9.65 -14.36 -6.04
N TRP A 416 9.29 -15.58 -6.41
CA TRP A 416 10.04 -16.42 -7.36
C TRP A 416 9.17 -16.73 -8.58
N ILE A 417 9.49 -16.07 -9.69
CA ILE A 417 8.77 -16.07 -10.95
C ILE A 417 9.64 -16.75 -12.00
N PHE A 418 9.45 -18.06 -12.11
CA PHE A 418 10.13 -18.87 -13.14
C PHE A 418 9.23 -19.19 -14.34
N ASP A 419 7.95 -18.80 -14.29
CA ASP A 419 6.96 -18.96 -15.35
C ASP A 419 5.83 -17.93 -15.17
N GLU A 420 5.06 -17.66 -16.23
CA GLU A 420 3.95 -16.69 -16.20
C GLU A 420 2.88 -17.06 -15.16
N ALA A 421 2.69 -18.34 -14.84
CA ALA A 421 1.78 -18.78 -13.78
C ALA A 421 2.18 -18.28 -12.37
N TYR A 422 3.43 -17.84 -12.20
CA TYR A 422 3.96 -17.29 -10.95
C TYR A 422 3.96 -15.75 -10.90
N LEU A 423 3.63 -15.06 -12.01
CA LEU A 423 3.51 -13.59 -12.06
C LEU A 423 2.47 -13.07 -11.07
N GLY A 424 1.45 -13.88 -10.79
CA GLY A 424 0.48 -13.65 -9.75
C GLY A 424 -0.95 -13.91 -10.21
N TRP A 425 -1.90 -13.16 -9.66
CA TRP A 425 -3.30 -13.28 -10.04
C TRP A 425 -3.56 -12.43 -11.28
N PRO A 426 -3.94 -13.02 -12.43
CA PRO A 426 -4.31 -12.23 -13.60
C PRO A 426 -5.56 -11.42 -13.27
N LEU A 427 -5.50 -10.11 -13.53
CA LEU A 427 -6.61 -9.18 -13.38
C LEU A 427 -7.15 -8.70 -14.75
N ASN A 428 -6.54 -9.16 -15.85
CA ASN A 428 -6.77 -8.66 -17.20
C ASN A 428 -7.63 -9.58 -18.09
N GLN A 429 -8.21 -10.65 -17.54
CA GLN A 429 -9.06 -11.55 -18.33
C GLN A 429 -10.35 -10.82 -18.78
N PRO A 430 -10.91 -11.16 -19.96
CA PRO A 430 -12.03 -10.42 -20.58
C PRO A 430 -13.21 -10.14 -19.65
N ARG A 431 -13.65 -11.14 -18.88
CA ARG A 431 -14.83 -11.06 -18.00
C ARG A 431 -14.52 -10.65 -16.55
N GLN A 432 -13.26 -10.38 -16.22
CA GLN A 432 -12.91 -9.84 -14.91
C GLN A 432 -13.25 -8.35 -14.83
N PRO A 433 -13.57 -7.81 -13.65
CA PRO A 433 -13.71 -6.37 -13.45
C PRO A 433 -12.46 -5.63 -13.92
N VAL A 434 -12.68 -4.51 -14.60
CA VAL A 434 -11.59 -3.61 -14.97
C VAL A 434 -11.06 -2.92 -13.70
N VAL A 435 -9.74 -2.88 -13.57
CA VAL A 435 -9.03 -2.26 -12.44
C VAL A 435 -7.89 -1.37 -12.94
N ARG A 436 -7.22 -0.67 -12.02
CA ARG A 436 -6.15 0.31 -12.34
C ARG A 436 -6.60 1.41 -13.31
N VAL A 437 -7.88 1.77 -13.23
CA VAL A 437 -8.47 2.92 -13.91
C VAL A 437 -8.57 4.08 -12.93
N SER A 438 -8.10 5.24 -13.36
CA SER A 438 -8.30 6.52 -12.68
C SER A 438 -9.77 6.95 -12.76
N TRP A 439 -10.15 7.89 -11.89
CA TRP A 439 -11.48 8.50 -11.95
C TRP A 439 -11.72 9.19 -13.31
N GLN A 440 -10.69 9.81 -13.89
CA GLN A 440 -10.78 10.46 -15.20
C GLN A 440 -11.03 9.45 -16.32
N GLU A 441 -10.34 8.32 -16.34
CA GLU A 441 -10.57 7.25 -17.32
C GLU A 441 -11.97 6.64 -17.17
N ALA A 442 -12.41 6.44 -15.93
CA ALA A 442 -13.76 5.97 -15.63
C ALA A 442 -14.84 6.95 -16.11
N MET A 443 -14.66 8.25 -15.90
CA MET A 443 -15.56 9.28 -16.44
C MET A 443 -15.50 9.36 -17.97
N GLY A 444 -14.32 9.21 -18.57
CA GLY A 444 -14.14 9.14 -20.02
C GLY A 444 -14.92 7.97 -20.64
N PHE A 445 -14.93 6.81 -19.98
CA PHE A 445 -15.78 5.68 -20.36
C PHE A 445 -17.28 6.03 -20.29
N CYS A 446 -17.73 6.72 -19.23
CA CYS A 446 -19.11 7.18 -19.12
C CYS A 446 -19.50 8.18 -20.23
N GLU A 447 -18.61 9.12 -20.56
CA GLU A 447 -18.83 10.10 -21.63
C GLU A 447 -18.91 9.42 -23.00
N TRP A 448 -17.99 8.49 -23.27
CA TRP A 448 -18.01 7.67 -24.48
C TRP A 448 -19.30 6.86 -24.60
N LEU A 449 -19.74 6.21 -23.53
CA LEU A 449 -20.97 5.42 -23.53
C LEU A 449 -22.21 6.32 -23.72
N SER A 450 -22.19 7.52 -23.15
CA SER A 450 -23.25 8.51 -23.34
C SER A 450 -23.35 8.94 -24.81
N ALA A 451 -22.22 9.28 -25.44
CA ALA A 451 -22.18 9.67 -26.84
C ALA A 451 -22.68 8.55 -27.78
N ARG A 452 -22.36 7.30 -27.45
CA ARG A 452 -22.73 6.13 -28.26
C ARG A 452 -24.20 5.74 -28.16
N THR A 453 -24.79 5.89 -26.98
CA THR A 453 -26.15 5.41 -26.69
C THR A 453 -27.20 6.52 -26.69
N GLY A 454 -26.78 7.78 -26.64
CA GLY A 454 -27.66 8.93 -26.42
C GLY A 454 -28.24 9.00 -24.99
N LEU A 455 -27.83 8.09 -24.09
CA LEU A 455 -28.20 8.12 -22.68
C LEU A 455 -27.25 9.03 -21.90
N ARG A 456 -27.71 9.50 -20.74
CA ARG A 456 -26.83 10.18 -19.77
C ARG A 456 -26.22 9.14 -18.84
N VAL A 457 -24.94 8.80 -19.05
CA VAL A 457 -24.19 7.85 -18.22
C VAL A 457 -23.20 8.62 -17.33
N THR A 458 -23.10 8.23 -16.07
CA THR A 458 -22.13 8.78 -15.12
C THR A 458 -21.82 7.76 -14.02
N LEU A 459 -20.80 8.03 -13.20
CA LEU A 459 -20.49 7.20 -12.05
C LEU A 459 -21.57 7.31 -10.97
N PRO A 460 -21.90 6.21 -10.28
CA PRO A 460 -22.88 6.27 -9.20
C PRO A 460 -22.34 7.10 -8.04
N THR A 461 -23.24 7.78 -7.35
CA THR A 461 -22.96 8.42 -6.07
C THR A 461 -22.98 7.39 -4.94
N GLU A 462 -22.35 7.71 -3.80
CA GLU A 462 -22.40 6.86 -2.60
C GLU A 462 -23.85 6.52 -2.19
N ARG A 463 -24.75 7.51 -2.30
CA ARG A 463 -26.17 7.40 -1.97
C ARG A 463 -26.90 6.40 -2.88
N SER A 464 -26.57 6.38 -4.17
CA SER A 464 -27.16 5.44 -5.13
C SER A 464 -26.63 4.01 -4.99
N THR A 465 -25.38 3.83 -4.55
CA THR A 465 -24.76 2.50 -4.43
C THR A 465 -25.13 1.78 -3.12
N VAL A 466 -25.16 2.49 -1.98
CA VAL A 466 -25.40 1.84 -0.68
C VAL A 466 -26.83 1.33 -0.52
N GLY A 467 -27.82 1.96 -1.15
CA GLY A 467 -29.21 1.49 -1.14
C GLY A 467 -29.41 0.09 -1.74
N ILE A 468 -28.48 -0.38 -2.57
CA ILE A 468 -28.57 -1.64 -3.31
C ILE A 468 -28.00 -2.80 -2.49
N ARG A 469 -26.88 -2.59 -1.78
CA ARG A 469 -26.15 -3.65 -1.02
C ARG A 469 -26.95 -4.19 0.18
N LEU A 470 -27.86 -3.40 0.72
CA LEU A 470 -28.70 -3.76 1.89
C LEU A 470 -29.82 -4.76 1.56
N SER A 471 -30.05 -5.09 0.28
CA SER A 471 -31.05 -6.09 -0.16
C SER A 471 -30.53 -7.54 -0.14
N GLY A 472 -29.22 -7.76 0.04
CA GLY A 472 -28.60 -9.08 0.16
C GLY A 472 -27.74 -9.16 1.42
N ARG A 473 -28.05 -10.09 2.33
CA ARG A 473 -27.17 -10.37 3.48
C ARG A 473 -25.88 -11.04 2.97
N HIS A 474 -24.80 -10.28 2.84
CA HIS A 474 -23.44 -10.83 2.84
C HIS A 474 -22.56 -10.06 3.84
N ARG A 475 -22.08 -10.79 4.84
CA ARG A 475 -21.24 -10.31 5.96
C ARG A 475 -19.76 -10.18 5.55
N ASP A 476 -19.45 -9.51 4.45
CA ASP A 476 -18.06 -9.14 4.15
C ASP A 476 -17.91 -7.62 4.24
N ARG A 477 -17.33 -7.21 5.37
CA ARG A 477 -16.87 -5.87 5.66
C ARG A 477 -15.76 -5.55 4.66
N HIS A 478 -16.04 -4.71 3.66
CA HIS A 478 -15.13 -3.78 2.96
C HIS A 478 -15.96 -3.09 1.84
N LEU A 479 -16.01 -1.76 1.88
CA LEU A 479 -16.73 -0.89 0.93
C LEU A 479 -15.85 -0.67 -0.30
N HIS A 480 -16.24 -1.15 -1.48
CA HIS A 480 -15.56 -0.80 -2.73
C HIS A 480 -16.57 -0.59 -3.88
N TRP A 481 -16.23 0.42 -4.68
CA TRP A 481 -17.02 1.08 -5.73
C TRP A 481 -17.08 0.25 -7.02
N CYS A 482 -17.86 0.70 -8.01
CA CYS A 482 -18.14 0.06 -9.31
C CYS A 482 -16.93 -0.22 -10.24
N PHE A 483 -15.72 -0.21 -9.72
CA PHE A 483 -14.52 -0.76 -10.34
C PHE A 483 -13.88 -1.68 -9.30
N GLY A 484 -13.74 -2.95 -9.67
CA GLY A 484 -13.47 -4.02 -8.70
C GLY A 484 -12.27 -3.74 -7.82
N HIS A 485 -12.39 -4.05 -6.53
CA HIS A 485 -11.23 -4.37 -5.70
C HIS A 485 -10.95 -5.87 -5.87
N PRO A 486 -9.69 -6.34 -5.93
CA PRO A 486 -9.40 -7.76 -5.86
C PRO A 486 -9.77 -8.29 -4.46
N GLY A 487 -11.04 -8.64 -4.30
CA GLY A 487 -11.54 -9.41 -3.15
C GLY A 487 -11.06 -10.85 -3.28
N ARG A 488 -10.74 -11.47 -2.13
CA ARG A 488 -10.21 -12.84 -1.98
C ARG A 488 -10.79 -13.81 -3.01
N ALA A 489 -9.93 -14.28 -3.93
CA ALA A 489 -10.21 -15.47 -4.71
C ALA A 489 -10.53 -16.62 -3.73
N GLN A 490 -11.69 -17.25 -3.91
CA GLN A 490 -12.07 -18.45 -3.18
C GLN A 490 -10.95 -19.49 -3.33
N ARG A 491 -10.47 -20.01 -2.19
CA ARG A 491 -9.56 -21.16 -2.18
C ARG A 491 -10.27 -22.33 -2.87
N PRO A 492 -9.68 -22.95 -3.90
CA PRO A 492 -10.10 -24.29 -4.29
C PRO A 492 -9.75 -25.23 -3.13
N ASN A 493 -10.71 -26.01 -2.66
CA ASN A 493 -10.41 -27.15 -1.80
C ASN A 493 -9.49 -28.09 -2.59
N ALA A 494 -8.30 -28.33 -2.05
CA ALA A 494 -7.45 -29.48 -2.35
C ALA A 494 -7.10 -30.13 -1.01
#